data_AF-A0A7X7RNR4-F1
#
_entry.id   AF-A0A7X7RNR4-F1
#
_cell.length_a   1.000
_cell.length_b   1.000
_cell.length_c   1.000
_cell.angle_alpha   90.00
_cell.angle_beta   90.00
_cell.angle_gamma   90.00
#
_symmetry.space_group_name_H-M   'P 1'
#
loop_
_entity.id
_entity.type
_entity.pdbx_description
1 polymer ?
#
loop_
_entity_poly.entity_id
_entity_poly.type
_entity_poly.pdbx_seq_one_letter_code
_entity_poly.pdbx_strand_id
1 'polypeptide(L)'
;MIRSRWPVFFNALFLLWCAWWYCRDAGTGLLVVAGGLAALAWARRRAWPGTARWVVWSGIVLTVVCLAANVERLVPPDDALEESRALDRVVTVVFAFGVTALFFRPSVQSVTLAVLGGMPLAMTALGRPDAMPGAVGDAVPWMVGGTVALMLAADLAQRLTQEGGREHAVPGAQEIAWRVAALCLVTGTAFALRGPLELAIKQAQHQLHGWMLFSERLPKRRMADLNLALPVPHDFGMRTRVVAVIRSDNVPGYLRESVYLQYERGRWDVVKPHAPLVPSVVVGGSARRQYPRYLLRADTASVERRETWRVEIVAPRLLGGFCLPGTGLALTCAGAVPLTETNGSVTVHGPFPDAYEIEVEPRRVADTAWPRPDGDAAMYLDVPGPLVAAVSNWVEACAGFADAPSVDEAVRRLESYFSARFVYRLGLKMKAHPDPLIDFMARREGTCTFFASAATLMFRQCGIPARVVGGFVCSGWNPWLARWVV
;
A
#
# COMPACT_ATOMS: atom_id res chain seq x y z
N MET A 1 15.84 -46.59 15.32
CA MET A 1 16.86 -45.59 15.69
C MET A 1 16.17 -44.45 16.41
N ILE A 2 16.60 -44.16 17.64
CA ILE A 2 16.02 -43.14 18.52
C ILE A 2 16.46 -41.76 18.03
N ARG A 3 15.53 -40.81 17.99
CA ARG A 3 15.77 -39.44 17.51
C ARG A 3 16.22 -38.54 18.68
N SER A 4 17.28 -37.76 18.52
CA SER A 4 17.64 -36.73 19.51
C SER A 4 16.55 -35.64 19.55
N ARG A 5 16.11 -35.28 20.77
CA ARG A 5 14.98 -34.36 20.99
C ARG A 5 15.40 -32.89 21.01
N TRP A 6 16.69 -32.61 21.29
CA TRP A 6 17.21 -31.25 21.42
C TRP A 6 17.20 -30.46 20.11
N PRO A 7 17.66 -31.00 18.96
CA PRO A 7 17.60 -30.25 17.71
C PRO A 7 16.16 -29.96 17.28
N VAL A 8 15.24 -30.90 17.56
CA VAL A 8 13.80 -30.73 17.26
C VAL A 8 13.21 -29.62 18.09
N PHE A 9 13.55 -29.58 19.38
CA PHE A 9 13.08 -28.56 20.31
C PHE A 9 13.50 -27.15 19.89
N PHE A 10 14.79 -26.93 19.62
CA PHE A 10 15.29 -25.60 19.26
C PHE A 10 14.82 -25.14 17.87
N ASN A 11 14.75 -26.04 16.88
CA ASN A 11 14.17 -25.70 15.58
C ASN A 11 12.68 -25.37 15.68
N ALA A 12 11.94 -26.10 16.53
CA ALA A 12 10.53 -25.80 16.79
C ALA A 12 10.36 -24.44 17.49
N LEU A 13 11.20 -24.14 18.50
CA LEU A 13 11.17 -22.87 19.22
C LEU A 13 11.48 -21.68 18.29
N PHE A 14 12.46 -21.84 17.39
CA PHE A 14 12.77 -20.86 16.34
C PHE A 14 11.55 -20.61 15.43
N LEU A 15 10.94 -21.67 14.89
CA LEU A 15 9.78 -21.53 14.01
C LEU A 15 8.58 -20.90 14.71
N LEU A 16 8.33 -21.27 15.97
CA LEU A 16 7.25 -20.68 16.78
C LEU A 16 7.52 -19.22 17.13
N TRP A 17 8.78 -18.84 17.38
CA TRP A 17 9.17 -17.46 17.59
C TRP A 17 8.87 -16.60 16.36
N CYS A 18 9.26 -17.05 15.17
CA CYS A 18 8.95 -16.35 13.92
C CYS A 18 7.44 -16.30 13.66
N ALA A 19 6.72 -17.38 13.92
CA ALA A 19 5.26 -17.44 13.77
C ALA A 19 4.53 -16.52 14.75
N TRP A 20 5.01 -16.39 15.98
CA TRP A 20 4.40 -15.53 17.00
C TRP A 20 4.43 -14.05 16.59
N TRP A 21 5.58 -13.58 16.10
CA TRP A 21 5.71 -12.21 15.58
C TRP A 21 4.87 -11.97 14.33
N TYR A 22 4.77 -12.96 13.45
CA TYR A 22 3.92 -12.88 12.26
C TYR A 22 2.41 -12.86 12.57
N CYS A 23 1.96 -13.63 13.58
CA CYS A 23 0.53 -13.81 13.88
C CYS A 23 -0.05 -12.80 14.90
N ARG A 24 0.67 -11.72 15.22
CA ARG A 24 0.32 -10.80 16.33
C ARG A 24 -0.99 -10.03 16.16
N ASP A 25 -1.41 -9.82 14.93
CA ASP A 25 -2.56 -9.04 14.46
C ASP A 25 -3.66 -9.90 13.83
N ALA A 26 -3.29 -10.97 13.13
CA ALA A 26 -4.19 -11.92 12.47
C ALA A 26 -3.47 -13.24 12.16
N GLY A 27 -4.22 -14.33 11.95
CA GLY A 27 -3.65 -15.64 11.59
C GLY A 27 -3.26 -16.48 12.81
N THR A 28 -3.90 -16.27 13.95
CA THR A 28 -3.63 -17.03 15.19
C THR A 28 -3.78 -18.55 15.00
N GLY A 29 -4.63 -18.96 14.07
CA GLY A 29 -4.77 -20.37 13.65
C GLY A 29 -3.45 -21.00 13.21
N LEU A 30 -2.61 -20.28 12.45
CA LEU A 30 -1.30 -20.78 12.01
C LEU A 30 -0.38 -21.02 13.21
N LEU A 31 -0.35 -20.12 14.18
CA LEU A 31 0.45 -20.26 15.40
C LEU A 31 0.01 -21.46 16.24
N VAL A 32 -1.30 -21.64 16.43
CA VAL A 32 -1.87 -22.77 17.20
C VAL A 32 -1.52 -24.10 16.52
N VAL A 33 -1.72 -24.19 15.20
CA VAL A 33 -1.41 -25.39 14.42
C VAL A 33 0.09 -25.67 14.41
N ALA A 34 0.93 -24.66 14.22
CA ALA A 34 2.38 -24.81 14.31
C ALA A 34 2.82 -25.30 15.70
N GLY A 35 2.20 -24.77 16.77
CA GLY A 35 2.42 -25.21 18.16
C GLY A 35 2.06 -26.68 18.37
N GLY A 36 0.89 -27.10 17.87
CA GLY A 36 0.45 -28.50 17.90
C GLY A 36 1.39 -29.43 17.13
N LEU A 37 1.83 -29.04 15.93
CA LEU A 37 2.78 -29.80 15.11
C LEU A 37 4.17 -29.88 15.75
N ALA A 38 4.65 -28.79 16.35
CA ALA A 38 5.89 -28.75 17.10
C ALA A 38 5.86 -29.68 18.33
N ALA A 39 4.78 -29.63 19.11
CA ALA A 39 4.60 -30.50 20.26
C ALA A 39 4.55 -31.98 19.84
N LEU A 40 3.83 -32.29 18.75
CA LEU A 40 3.76 -33.63 18.16
C LEU A 40 5.14 -34.11 17.71
N ALA A 41 5.89 -33.28 16.99
CA ALA A 41 7.23 -33.57 16.51
C ALA A 41 8.21 -33.86 17.66
N TRP A 42 8.11 -33.12 18.77
CA TRP A 42 8.96 -33.28 19.96
C TRP A 42 8.56 -34.48 20.84
N ALA A 43 7.27 -34.79 20.95
CA ALA A 43 6.76 -35.95 21.70
C ALA A 43 7.10 -37.29 21.01
N ARG A 44 7.23 -37.28 19.68
CA ARG A 44 7.43 -38.48 18.88
C ARG A 44 8.88 -38.99 18.97
N ARG A 45 9.07 -40.20 19.51
CA ARG A 45 10.39 -40.83 19.70
C ARG A 45 11.08 -41.29 18.41
N ARG A 46 10.33 -41.50 17.32
CA ARG A 46 10.83 -41.97 16.02
C ARG A 46 10.56 -40.93 14.93
N ALA A 47 11.59 -40.61 14.15
CA ALA A 47 11.46 -39.79 12.94
C ALA A 47 10.66 -40.52 11.85
N TRP A 48 10.04 -39.76 10.95
CA TRP A 48 9.44 -40.32 9.73
C TRP A 48 10.49 -40.94 8.80
N PRO A 49 10.08 -41.89 7.93
CA PRO A 49 10.98 -42.46 6.93
C PRO A 49 11.49 -41.38 5.97
N GLY A 50 12.80 -41.30 5.74
CA GLY A 50 13.42 -40.33 4.83
C GLY A 50 13.26 -40.65 3.34
N THR A 51 12.27 -41.48 2.96
CA THR A 51 12.01 -41.81 1.55
C THR A 51 11.38 -40.63 0.82
N ALA A 52 11.64 -40.47 -0.48
CA ALA A 52 11.07 -39.39 -1.30
C ALA A 52 9.54 -39.27 -1.18
N ARG A 53 8.82 -40.41 -1.11
CA ARG A 53 7.36 -40.44 -0.93
C ARG A 53 6.92 -39.77 0.37
N TRP A 54 7.57 -40.09 1.49
CA TRP A 54 7.24 -39.52 2.79
C TRP A 54 7.58 -38.03 2.85
N VAL A 55 8.70 -37.61 2.28
CA VAL A 55 9.10 -36.19 2.22
C VAL A 55 8.08 -35.37 1.42
N VAL A 56 7.72 -35.83 0.21
CA VAL A 56 6.80 -35.12 -0.69
C VAL A 56 5.38 -35.07 -0.12
N TRP A 57 4.80 -36.21 0.25
CA TRP A 57 3.40 -36.24 0.70
C TRP A 57 3.18 -35.56 2.02
N SER A 58 4.11 -35.71 2.98
CA SER A 58 3.97 -34.99 4.24
C SER A 58 4.18 -33.48 4.08
N GLY A 59 5.09 -33.05 3.19
CA GLY A 59 5.23 -31.64 2.83
C GLY A 59 3.94 -31.07 2.25
N ILE A 60 3.30 -31.77 1.31
CA ILE A 60 2.01 -31.35 0.73
C ILE A 60 0.93 -31.25 1.80
N VAL A 61 0.75 -32.29 2.62
CA VAL A 61 -0.28 -32.31 3.66
C VAL A 61 -0.08 -31.19 4.68
N LEU A 62 1.14 -31.00 5.18
CA LEU A 62 1.44 -29.95 6.14
C LEU A 62 1.30 -28.55 5.51
N THR A 63 1.59 -28.40 4.23
CA THR A 63 1.36 -27.15 3.49
C THR A 63 -0.13 -26.82 3.43
N VAL A 64 -0.98 -27.79 3.08
CA VAL A 64 -2.44 -27.61 3.06
C VAL A 64 -2.96 -27.25 4.45
N VAL A 65 -2.48 -27.94 5.49
CA VAL A 65 -2.86 -27.67 6.89
C VAL A 65 -2.43 -26.26 7.33
N CYS A 66 -1.21 -25.83 7.02
CA CYS A 66 -0.74 -24.48 7.34
C CYS A 66 -1.51 -23.41 6.57
N LEU A 67 -1.81 -23.64 5.28
CA LEU A 67 -2.63 -22.72 4.48
C LEU A 67 -4.05 -22.61 5.05
N ALA A 68 -4.69 -23.73 5.39
CA ALA A 68 -6.01 -23.72 6.01
C ALA A 68 -6.00 -23.01 7.37
N ALA A 69 -4.95 -23.20 8.16
CA ALA A 69 -4.77 -22.54 9.45
C ALA A 69 -4.54 -21.03 9.34
N ASN A 70 -4.02 -20.56 8.20
CA ASN A 70 -3.77 -19.14 7.92
C ASN A 70 -4.90 -18.48 7.09
N VAL A 71 -6.08 -19.10 7.00
CA VAL A 71 -7.18 -18.64 6.12
C VAL A 71 -7.58 -17.18 6.38
N GLU A 72 -7.52 -16.73 7.64
CA GLU A 72 -7.83 -15.37 8.07
C GLU A 72 -6.98 -14.30 7.35
N ARG A 73 -5.72 -14.61 7.05
CA ARG A 73 -4.83 -13.73 6.25
C ARG A 73 -4.95 -13.96 4.75
N LEU A 74 -5.27 -15.18 4.36
CA LEU A 74 -5.30 -15.59 2.95
C LEU A 74 -6.60 -15.19 2.23
N VAL A 75 -7.67 -15.01 2.99
CA VAL A 75 -9.01 -14.62 2.53
C VAL A 75 -9.57 -13.54 3.47
N PRO A 76 -9.03 -12.30 3.42
CA PRO A 76 -9.66 -11.16 4.06
C PRO A 76 -11.00 -10.82 3.38
N PRO A 77 -11.92 -10.08 4.04
CA PRO A 77 -13.20 -9.66 3.46
C PRO A 77 -13.01 -8.94 2.11
N ASP A 78 -14.05 -8.95 1.27
CA ASP A 78 -14.04 -8.71 -0.19
C ASP A 78 -13.33 -7.42 -0.70
N ASP A 79 -12.97 -6.51 0.20
CA ASP A 79 -12.44 -5.17 -0.09
C ASP A 79 -10.89 -5.07 -0.09
N ALA A 80 -10.16 -6.15 0.22
CA ALA A 80 -8.70 -6.11 0.37
C ALA A 80 -7.92 -6.47 -0.92
N LEU A 81 -6.88 -5.68 -1.25
CA LEU A 81 -5.99 -5.84 -2.42
C LEU A 81 -5.52 -7.30 -2.65
N GLU A 82 -5.70 -7.81 -3.88
CA GLU A 82 -5.30 -9.17 -4.26
C GLU A 82 -3.80 -9.46 -4.10
N GLU A 83 -2.94 -8.44 -4.23
CA GLU A 83 -1.47 -8.58 -4.13
C GLU A 83 -0.99 -8.98 -2.72
N SER A 84 -1.69 -8.57 -1.66
CA SER A 84 -1.39 -9.00 -0.29
C SER A 84 -1.64 -10.50 -0.10
N ARG A 85 -2.64 -11.05 -0.81
CA ARG A 85 -3.06 -12.45 -0.70
C ARG A 85 -2.04 -13.42 -1.28
N ALA A 86 -1.32 -13.04 -2.34
CA ALA A 86 -0.34 -13.92 -2.99
C ALA A 86 0.92 -14.12 -2.12
N LEU A 87 1.36 -13.06 -1.43
CA LEU A 87 2.59 -13.08 -0.65
C LEU A 87 2.44 -13.88 0.65
N ASP A 88 1.33 -13.71 1.37
CA ASP A 88 1.05 -14.52 2.57
C ASP A 88 0.92 -16.02 2.24
N ARG A 89 0.45 -16.39 1.03
CA ARG A 89 0.47 -17.79 0.56
C ARG A 89 1.88 -18.32 0.42
N VAL A 90 2.75 -17.58 -0.27
CA VAL A 90 4.16 -17.98 -0.48
C VAL A 90 4.87 -18.14 0.86
N VAL A 91 4.72 -17.16 1.76
CA VAL A 91 5.32 -17.18 3.10
C VAL A 91 4.83 -18.39 3.91
N THR A 92 3.52 -18.68 3.88
CA THR A 92 2.94 -19.84 4.58
C THR A 92 3.42 -21.18 4.00
N VAL A 93 3.55 -21.29 2.67
CA VAL A 93 4.07 -22.48 2.00
C VAL A 93 5.53 -22.74 2.39
N VAL A 94 6.37 -21.71 2.35
CA VAL A 94 7.79 -21.81 2.74
C VAL A 94 7.91 -22.20 4.23
N PHE A 95 7.08 -21.63 5.10
CA PHE A 95 7.02 -22.00 6.51
C PHE A 95 6.64 -23.46 6.74
N ALA A 96 5.67 -23.97 5.97
CA ALA A 96 5.25 -25.36 6.08
C ALA A 96 6.39 -26.35 5.79
N PHE A 97 7.33 -26.02 4.89
CA PHE A 97 8.54 -26.83 4.68
C PHE A 97 9.46 -26.84 5.91
N GLY A 98 9.59 -25.71 6.60
CA GLY A 98 10.32 -25.63 7.88
C GLY A 98 9.70 -26.50 8.96
N VAL A 99 8.36 -26.44 9.12
CA VAL A 99 7.62 -27.29 10.06
C VAL A 99 7.72 -28.78 9.68
N THR A 100 7.68 -29.09 8.39
CA THR A 100 7.82 -30.46 7.86
C THR A 100 9.18 -31.05 8.25
N ALA A 101 10.26 -30.26 8.20
CA ALA A 101 11.59 -30.70 8.61
C ALA A 101 11.65 -31.19 10.07
N LEU A 102 10.75 -30.70 10.94
CA LEU A 102 10.64 -31.15 12.33
C LEU A 102 10.18 -32.60 12.48
N PHE A 103 9.77 -33.32 11.45
CA PHE A 103 9.38 -34.73 11.57
C PHE A 103 10.45 -35.71 11.07
N PHE A 104 11.48 -35.22 10.38
CA PHE A 104 12.55 -36.02 9.80
C PHE A 104 13.79 -36.09 10.71
N ARG A 105 14.75 -36.92 10.34
CA ARG A 105 15.98 -37.07 11.13
C ARG A 105 16.75 -35.74 11.19
N PRO A 106 17.16 -35.30 12.39
CA PRO A 106 17.93 -34.06 12.52
C PRO A 106 19.24 -34.18 11.75
N SER A 107 19.44 -33.27 10.80
CA SER A 107 20.67 -33.14 10.01
C SER A 107 21.03 -31.67 9.88
N VAL A 108 22.21 -31.37 9.32
CA VAL A 108 22.61 -29.99 8.98
C VAL A 108 21.53 -29.31 8.11
N GLN A 109 20.87 -30.07 7.23
CA GLN A 109 19.79 -29.56 6.38
C GLN A 109 18.53 -29.19 7.18
N SER A 110 18.31 -29.76 8.37
CA SER A 110 17.14 -29.47 9.20
C SER A 110 17.16 -28.05 9.75
N VAL A 111 18.33 -27.56 10.17
CA VAL A 111 18.51 -26.17 10.62
C VAL A 111 18.32 -25.22 9.46
N THR A 112 18.91 -25.52 8.30
CA THR A 112 18.74 -24.71 7.08
C THR A 112 17.26 -24.61 6.67
N LEU A 113 16.52 -25.72 6.67
CA LEU A 113 15.09 -25.73 6.33
C LEU A 113 14.23 -24.99 7.35
N ALA A 114 14.55 -25.09 8.65
CA ALA A 114 13.87 -24.31 9.68
C ALA A 114 14.11 -22.81 9.49
N VAL A 115 15.36 -22.39 9.24
CA VAL A 115 15.72 -20.99 8.97
C VAL A 115 15.04 -20.47 7.71
N LEU A 116 15.08 -21.23 6.61
CA LEU A 116 14.38 -20.87 5.37
C LEU A 116 12.87 -20.75 5.58
N GLY A 117 12.28 -21.58 6.44
CA GLY A 117 10.87 -21.52 6.79
C GLY A 117 10.49 -20.34 7.68
N GLY A 118 11.30 -20.02 8.69
CA GLY A 118 10.98 -18.99 9.70
C GLY A 118 11.39 -17.56 9.30
N MET A 119 12.48 -17.38 8.55
CA MET A 119 12.99 -16.06 8.19
C MET A 119 11.98 -15.19 7.41
N PRO A 120 11.25 -15.72 6.40
CA PRO A 120 10.24 -14.94 5.71
C PRO A 120 9.17 -14.37 6.65
N LEU A 121 8.74 -15.14 7.66
CA LEU A 121 7.74 -14.70 8.65
C LEU A 121 8.31 -13.55 9.51
N ALA A 122 9.55 -13.70 10.00
CA ALA A 122 10.23 -12.65 10.76
C ALA A 122 10.43 -11.37 9.93
N MET A 123 10.77 -11.51 8.64
CA MET A 123 10.92 -10.37 7.73
C MET A 123 9.59 -9.66 7.47
N THR A 124 8.50 -10.41 7.28
CA THR A 124 7.17 -9.81 7.13
C THR A 124 6.70 -9.09 8.39
N ALA A 125 7.09 -9.56 9.58
CA ALA A 125 6.82 -8.86 10.83
C ALA A 125 7.65 -7.56 10.94
N LEU A 126 8.93 -7.59 10.56
CA LEU A 126 9.82 -6.39 10.55
C LEU A 126 9.34 -5.29 9.59
N GLY A 127 8.72 -5.65 8.47
CA GLY A 127 8.29 -4.69 7.44
C GLY A 127 7.00 -3.91 7.79
N ARG A 128 6.39 -4.15 8.95
CA ARG A 128 5.12 -3.51 9.33
C ARG A 128 5.36 -2.08 9.86
N PRO A 129 4.59 -1.09 9.40
CA PRO A 129 4.68 0.29 9.89
C PRO A 129 4.09 0.38 11.29
N ASP A 130 4.65 1.27 12.12
CA ASP A 130 4.27 1.41 13.53
C ASP A 130 2.80 1.82 13.75
N ALA A 131 2.16 2.39 12.73
CA ALA A 131 0.74 2.75 12.75
C ALA A 131 -0.23 1.56 12.55
N MET A 132 0.27 0.38 12.14
CA MET A 132 -0.57 -0.79 11.86
C MET A 132 -0.65 -1.75 13.06
N PRO A 133 -1.77 -2.47 13.23
CA PRO A 133 -1.89 -3.52 14.25
C PRO A 133 -0.80 -4.58 14.07
N GLY A 134 -0.17 -5.01 15.18
CA GLY A 134 0.87 -6.04 15.16
C GLY A 134 2.23 -5.60 14.62
N ALA A 135 2.50 -4.30 14.57
CA ALA A 135 3.83 -3.75 14.35
C ALA A 135 4.80 -4.16 15.47
N VAL A 136 6.08 -4.28 15.12
CA VAL A 136 7.13 -4.66 16.07
C VAL A 136 7.56 -3.45 16.91
N GLY A 137 7.56 -2.24 16.32
CA GLY A 137 7.88 -0.98 17.01
C GLY A 137 9.20 -1.05 17.78
N ASP A 138 9.16 -0.59 19.03
CA ASP A 138 10.34 -0.57 19.92
C ASP A 138 10.89 -1.96 20.28
N ALA A 139 10.15 -3.03 19.97
CA ALA A 139 10.59 -4.40 20.24
C ALA A 139 11.49 -4.99 19.14
N VAL A 140 11.86 -4.23 18.11
CA VAL A 140 12.73 -4.69 17.01
C VAL A 140 14.04 -5.33 17.51
N PRO A 141 14.78 -4.72 18.46
CA PRO A 141 16.01 -5.33 18.99
C PRO A 141 15.76 -6.69 19.65
N TRP A 142 14.64 -6.83 20.37
CA TRP A 142 14.25 -8.07 21.03
C TRP A 142 13.86 -9.16 20.04
N MET A 143 13.09 -8.80 19.01
CA MET A 143 12.70 -9.74 17.96
C MET A 143 13.91 -10.25 17.19
N VAL A 144 14.79 -9.36 16.73
CA VAL A 144 16.00 -9.71 15.98
C VAL A 144 16.95 -10.52 16.88
N GLY A 145 17.19 -10.05 18.11
CA GLY A 145 18.02 -10.75 19.09
C GLY A 145 17.51 -12.16 19.39
N GLY A 146 16.21 -12.34 19.62
CA GLY A 146 15.60 -13.65 19.83
C GLY A 146 15.70 -14.58 18.61
N THR A 147 15.51 -14.04 17.41
CA THR A 147 15.65 -14.81 16.15
C THR A 147 17.08 -15.33 15.98
N VAL A 148 18.08 -14.46 16.19
CA VAL A 148 19.50 -14.83 16.11
C VAL A 148 19.88 -15.83 17.20
N ALA A 149 19.46 -15.59 18.45
CA ALA A 149 19.76 -16.47 19.58
C ALA A 149 19.19 -17.88 19.38
N LEU A 150 17.93 -17.99 18.93
CA LEU A 150 17.29 -19.28 18.67
C LEU A 150 17.89 -20.01 17.47
N MET A 151 18.29 -19.27 16.43
CA MET A 151 19.01 -19.85 15.29
C MET A 151 20.35 -20.43 15.71
N LEU A 152 21.13 -19.72 16.52
CA LEU A 152 22.41 -20.19 17.06
C LEU A 152 22.21 -21.39 18.00
N ALA A 153 21.17 -21.37 18.84
CA ALA A 153 20.83 -22.48 19.72
C ALA A 153 20.44 -23.74 18.93
N ALA A 154 19.69 -23.59 17.84
CA ALA A 154 19.33 -24.69 16.95
C ALA A 154 20.55 -25.31 16.26
N ASP A 155 21.48 -24.48 15.76
CA ASP A 155 22.75 -24.94 15.18
C ASP A 155 23.62 -25.67 16.21
N LEU A 156 23.77 -25.10 17.40
CA LEU A 156 24.58 -25.67 18.48
C LEU A 156 24.00 -27.00 18.98
N ALA A 157 22.69 -27.09 19.16
CA ALA A 157 22.01 -28.34 19.54
C ALA A 157 22.17 -29.44 18.48
N GLN A 158 22.15 -29.06 17.20
CA GLN A 158 22.39 -29.99 16.09
C GLN A 158 23.84 -30.50 16.09
N ARG A 159 24.83 -29.63 16.28
CA ARG A 159 26.26 -30.01 16.34
C ARG A 159 26.57 -30.94 17.51
N LEU A 160 26.01 -30.67 18.69
CA LEU A 160 26.25 -31.46 19.90
C LEU A 160 25.63 -32.87 19.85
N THR A 161 24.72 -33.15 18.90
CA THR A 161 23.96 -34.40 18.85
C THR A 161 24.32 -35.30 17.67
N GLN A 162 25.24 -34.89 16.80
CA GLN A 162 25.82 -35.77 15.79
C GLN A 162 26.97 -36.58 16.41
N GLU A 163 26.69 -37.81 16.84
CA GLU A 163 27.74 -38.76 17.28
C GLU A 163 28.60 -39.21 16.08
N GLY A 164 29.90 -38.91 16.15
CA GLY A 164 30.95 -39.50 15.31
C GLY A 164 31.26 -38.78 14.00
N GLY A 165 32.24 -37.86 14.01
CA GLY A 165 32.80 -37.31 12.77
C GLY A 165 33.70 -36.09 12.95
N ARG A 166 34.92 -36.34 13.45
CA ARG A 166 36.02 -35.41 13.79
C ARG A 166 35.86 -34.74 15.15
N GLU A 167 36.80 -35.04 16.04
CA GLU A 167 37.38 -34.04 16.94
C GLU A 167 37.57 -32.76 16.12
N HIS A 168 36.63 -31.83 16.24
CA HIS A 168 36.94 -30.47 15.88
C HIS A 168 37.80 -30.02 17.05
N ALA A 169 39.11 -30.03 16.83
CA ALA A 169 40.06 -29.32 17.68
C ALA A 169 39.41 -28.00 18.07
N VAL A 170 39.46 -27.66 19.36
CA VAL A 170 39.10 -26.32 19.83
C VAL A 170 39.68 -25.34 18.81
N PRO A 171 38.86 -24.52 18.12
CA PRO A 171 39.34 -23.75 16.98
C PRO A 171 40.52 -22.92 17.48
N GLY A 172 41.68 -23.13 16.88
CA GLY A 172 42.88 -22.40 17.27
C GLY A 172 42.60 -20.91 17.18
N ALA A 173 43.29 -20.09 17.99
CA ALA A 173 43.07 -18.63 18.01
C ALA A 173 43.07 -18.01 16.60
N GLN A 174 43.84 -18.59 15.68
CA GLN A 174 43.89 -18.22 14.27
C GLN A 174 42.60 -18.54 13.47
N GLU A 175 41.94 -19.67 13.74
CA GLU A 175 40.67 -20.02 13.11
C GLU A 175 39.52 -19.17 13.67
N ILE A 176 39.53 -18.85 14.96
CA ILE A 176 38.60 -17.89 15.57
C ILE A 176 38.82 -16.50 14.96
N ALA A 177 40.07 -16.05 14.83
CA ALA A 177 40.41 -14.78 14.21
C ALA A 177 39.94 -14.71 12.75
N TRP A 178 40.07 -15.81 11.99
CA TRP A 178 39.54 -15.87 10.63
C TRP A 178 38.01 -15.84 10.61
N ARG A 179 37.33 -16.59 11.48
CA ARG A 179 35.86 -16.55 11.55
C ARG A 179 35.34 -15.15 11.92
N VAL A 180 36.00 -14.47 12.85
CA VAL A 180 35.69 -13.08 13.23
C VAL A 180 35.99 -12.12 12.08
N ALA A 181 37.14 -12.25 11.41
CA ALA A 181 37.48 -11.41 10.26
C ALA A 181 36.51 -11.62 9.09
N ALA A 182 36.11 -12.86 8.81
CA ALA A 182 35.10 -13.17 7.81
C ALA A 182 33.72 -12.61 8.20
N LEU A 183 33.34 -12.69 9.48
CA LEU A 183 32.10 -12.08 9.97
C LEU A 183 32.13 -10.56 9.84
N CYS A 184 33.23 -9.91 10.21
CA CYS A 184 33.43 -8.47 10.05
C CYS A 184 33.44 -8.07 8.57
N LEU A 185 34.04 -8.88 7.70
CA LEU A 185 34.03 -8.67 6.25
C LEU A 185 32.62 -8.80 5.67
N VAL A 186 31.87 -9.85 6.04
CA VAL A 186 30.48 -10.06 5.59
C VAL A 186 29.57 -8.95 6.13
N THR A 187 29.73 -8.56 7.39
CA THR A 187 28.93 -7.47 7.99
C THR A 187 29.29 -6.12 7.37
N GLY A 188 30.58 -5.86 7.16
CA GLY A 188 31.07 -4.64 6.52
C GLY A 188 30.67 -4.54 5.05
N THR A 189 30.73 -5.64 4.30
CA THR A 189 30.24 -5.71 2.92
C THR A 189 28.73 -5.59 2.86
N ALA A 190 27.96 -6.24 3.74
CA ALA A 190 26.51 -6.06 3.82
C ALA A 190 26.12 -4.59 4.13
N PHE A 191 26.86 -3.92 5.01
CA PHE A 191 26.65 -2.51 5.33
C PHE A 191 27.04 -1.59 4.15
N ALA A 192 28.18 -1.85 3.50
CA ALA A 192 28.64 -1.08 2.35
C ALA A 192 27.76 -1.30 1.10
N LEU A 193 27.26 -2.52 0.91
CA LEU A 193 26.35 -2.88 -0.17
C LEU A 193 24.91 -2.46 0.10
N ARG A 194 24.56 -2.00 1.31
CA ARG A 194 23.19 -1.57 1.62
C ARG A 194 22.68 -0.50 0.65
N GLY A 195 23.44 0.57 0.42
CA GLY A 195 23.07 1.63 -0.53
C GLY A 195 22.98 1.13 -1.99
N PRO A 196 24.03 0.49 -2.53
CA PRO A 196 24.01 -0.09 -3.87
C PRO A 196 22.92 -1.13 -4.09
N LEU A 197 22.66 -1.98 -3.09
CA LEU A 197 21.62 -3.01 -3.13
C LEU A 197 20.23 -2.40 -3.03
N GLU A 198 20.02 -1.37 -2.21
CA GLU A 198 18.76 -0.61 -2.19
C GLU A 198 18.48 0.04 -3.56
N LEU A 199 19.52 0.60 -4.21
CA LEU A 199 19.42 1.13 -5.56
C LEU A 199 19.15 0.03 -6.61
N ALA A 200 19.88 -1.09 -6.55
CA ALA A 200 19.72 -2.21 -7.47
C ALA A 200 18.37 -2.92 -7.29
N ILE A 201 17.88 -3.08 -6.05
CA ILE A 201 16.55 -3.61 -5.74
C ILE A 201 15.49 -2.65 -6.26
N LYS A 202 15.61 -1.34 -6.02
CA LYS A 202 14.68 -0.35 -6.59
C LYS A 202 14.67 -0.41 -8.11
N GLN A 203 15.82 -0.57 -8.74
CA GLN A 203 15.94 -0.63 -10.20
C GLN A 203 15.42 -1.95 -10.78
N ALA A 204 15.69 -3.08 -10.10
CA ALA A 204 15.14 -4.39 -10.44
C ALA A 204 13.62 -4.43 -10.21
N GLN A 205 13.12 -3.84 -9.12
CA GLN A 205 11.70 -3.64 -8.86
C GLN A 205 11.08 -2.76 -9.94
N HIS A 206 11.71 -1.66 -10.34
CA HIS A 206 11.21 -0.81 -11.42
C HIS A 206 11.14 -1.56 -12.75
N GLN A 207 12.12 -2.43 -13.04
CA GLN A 207 12.09 -3.29 -14.23
C GLN A 207 11.07 -4.43 -14.14
N LEU A 208 10.92 -5.08 -12.99
CA LEU A 208 9.96 -6.16 -12.74
C LEU A 208 8.52 -5.64 -12.72
N HIS A 209 8.27 -4.51 -12.04
CA HIS A 209 7.01 -3.79 -12.09
C HIS A 209 6.72 -3.29 -13.51
N GLY A 210 7.74 -2.84 -14.24
CA GLY A 210 7.62 -2.59 -15.68
C GLY A 210 7.09 -3.82 -16.43
N TRP A 211 7.75 -4.98 -16.30
CA TRP A 211 7.38 -6.20 -17.04
C TRP A 211 6.04 -6.82 -16.64
N MET A 212 5.67 -6.85 -15.35
CA MET A 212 4.40 -7.45 -14.91
C MET A 212 3.18 -6.53 -15.10
N LEU A 213 3.36 -5.20 -15.17
CA LEU A 213 2.25 -4.24 -15.18
C LEU A 213 1.95 -3.65 -16.58
N PHE A 214 2.73 -4.00 -17.62
CA PHE A 214 2.38 -3.70 -19.02
C PHE A 214 1.33 -4.68 -19.56
N SER A 215 0.07 -4.50 -19.15
CA SER A 215 -1.03 -4.87 -20.05
C SER A 215 -1.04 -3.83 -21.18
N GLU A 216 -0.46 -4.13 -22.33
CA GLU A 216 -0.63 -3.29 -23.51
C GLU A 216 -2.12 -3.09 -23.83
N ARG A 217 -2.45 -1.90 -24.37
CA ARG A 217 -3.77 -1.44 -24.87
C ARG A 217 -4.60 -0.56 -23.92
N LEU A 218 -4.05 0.60 -23.56
CA LEU A 218 -4.84 1.82 -23.33
C LEU A 218 -4.18 2.98 -24.11
N PRO A 219 -4.95 4.00 -24.52
CA PRO A 219 -4.49 5.04 -25.44
C PRO A 219 -3.27 5.79 -24.91
N LYS A 220 -2.43 6.28 -25.83
CA LYS A 220 -1.13 6.93 -25.59
C LYS A 220 -1.17 8.18 -24.66
N ARG A 221 -2.36 8.64 -24.27
CA ARG A 221 -2.58 9.83 -23.42
C ARG A 221 -3.93 9.71 -22.69
N ARG A 222 -3.95 9.96 -21.39
CA ARG A 222 -5.21 10.09 -20.61
C ARG A 222 -5.99 11.30 -21.15
N MET A 223 -7.29 11.15 -21.38
CA MET A 223 -8.14 12.31 -21.69
C MET A 223 -8.13 13.23 -20.48
N ALA A 224 -7.84 14.50 -20.70
CA ALA A 224 -7.76 15.48 -19.63
C ALA A 224 -9.16 15.81 -19.08
N ASP A 225 -10.15 15.87 -19.97
CA ASP A 225 -11.56 16.09 -19.64
C ASP A 225 -12.21 14.79 -19.12
N LEU A 226 -13.16 14.94 -18.19
CA LEU A 226 -13.94 13.83 -17.67
C LEU A 226 -15.22 13.67 -18.52
N ASN A 227 -15.30 12.58 -19.27
CA ASN A 227 -16.45 12.28 -20.14
C ASN A 227 -17.28 11.11 -19.57
N LEU A 228 -18.51 11.41 -19.16
CA LEU A 228 -19.45 10.45 -18.56
C LEU A 228 -20.09 9.50 -19.59
N ALA A 229 -20.02 9.79 -20.89
CA ALA A 229 -20.54 8.90 -21.92
C ALA A 229 -19.59 7.74 -22.24
N LEU A 230 -18.32 7.83 -21.82
CA LEU A 230 -17.34 6.75 -22.01
C LEU A 230 -17.48 5.71 -20.89
N PRO A 231 -17.68 4.42 -21.23
CA PRO A 231 -17.81 3.39 -20.22
C PRO A 231 -16.47 3.15 -19.51
N VAL A 232 -16.53 3.03 -18.19
CA VAL A 232 -15.41 2.50 -17.41
C VAL A 232 -15.38 0.98 -17.63
N PRO A 233 -14.24 0.37 -18.01
CA PRO A 233 -14.15 -1.08 -18.22
C PRO A 233 -14.63 -1.89 -17.00
N HIS A 234 -15.19 -3.08 -17.23
CA HIS A 234 -15.68 -3.94 -16.16
C HIS A 234 -14.55 -4.51 -15.29
N ASP A 235 -13.34 -4.61 -15.84
CA ASP A 235 -12.12 -5.06 -15.18
C ASP A 235 -11.28 -3.88 -14.63
N PHE A 236 -11.85 -2.67 -14.60
CA PHE A 236 -11.21 -1.51 -14.00
C PHE A 236 -10.98 -1.75 -12.50
N GLY A 237 -9.71 -1.82 -12.10
CA GLY A 237 -9.29 -2.17 -10.73
C GLY A 237 -8.81 -3.62 -10.56
N MET A 238 -9.19 -4.55 -11.45
CA MET A 238 -8.71 -5.95 -11.42
C MET A 238 -7.31 -6.11 -12.05
N ARG A 239 -6.85 -5.11 -12.80
CA ARG A 239 -5.47 -5.00 -13.29
C ARG A 239 -4.84 -3.77 -12.62
N THR A 240 -4.42 -3.92 -11.36
CA THR A 240 -3.71 -2.89 -10.63
C THR A 240 -2.43 -2.52 -11.39
N ARG A 241 -2.25 -1.23 -11.69
CA ARG A 241 -0.95 -0.69 -12.09
C ARG A 241 -0.56 0.33 -11.05
N VAL A 242 0.59 0.13 -10.46
CA VAL A 242 1.18 1.11 -9.55
C VAL A 242 1.52 2.37 -10.35
N VAL A 243 0.85 3.47 -10.01
CA VAL A 243 1.08 4.79 -10.59
C VAL A 243 2.15 5.53 -9.80
N ALA A 244 2.05 5.45 -8.47
CA ALA A 244 2.97 6.12 -7.55
C ALA A 244 3.13 5.32 -6.26
N VAL A 245 4.23 5.59 -5.56
CA VAL A 245 4.51 5.03 -4.25
C VAL A 245 4.86 6.18 -3.30
N ILE A 246 4.20 6.22 -2.15
CA ILE A 246 4.27 7.33 -1.19
C ILE A 246 4.88 6.84 0.12
N ARG A 247 5.91 7.54 0.58
CA ARG A 247 6.46 7.37 1.93
C ARG A 247 5.84 8.42 2.84
N SER A 248 4.98 7.97 3.76
CA SER A 248 4.37 8.73 4.84
C SER A 248 4.07 7.80 6.02
N ASP A 249 4.07 8.35 7.23
CA ASP A 249 3.72 7.60 8.44
C ASP A 249 2.20 7.38 8.57
N ASN A 250 1.41 8.21 7.90
CA ASN A 250 -0.06 8.18 7.93
C ASN A 250 -0.64 7.77 6.57
N VAL A 251 -1.89 7.32 6.57
CA VAL A 251 -2.64 7.01 5.33
C VAL A 251 -2.78 8.29 4.50
N PRO A 252 -2.27 8.34 3.25
CA PRO A 252 -2.32 9.57 2.45
C PRO A 252 -3.74 9.99 2.05
N GLY A 253 -4.66 9.02 1.88
CA GLY A 253 -6.06 9.30 1.59
C GLY A 253 -6.29 9.83 0.18
N TYR A 254 -7.15 10.83 0.03
CA TYR A 254 -7.49 11.40 -1.29
C TYR A 254 -6.40 12.34 -1.80
N LEU A 255 -5.82 11.99 -2.94
CA LEU A 255 -4.79 12.75 -3.64
C LEU A 255 -5.41 13.37 -4.89
N ARG A 256 -5.61 14.69 -4.84
CA ARG A 256 -6.12 15.45 -5.98
C ARG A 256 -5.06 15.53 -7.06
N GLU A 257 -5.49 15.35 -8.29
CA GLU A 257 -4.69 15.50 -9.51
C GLU A 257 -5.26 16.60 -10.42
N SER A 258 -6.59 16.66 -10.55
CA SER A 258 -7.27 17.55 -11.48
C SER A 258 -8.57 18.09 -10.89
N VAL A 259 -8.97 19.26 -11.35
CA VAL A 259 -10.23 19.91 -10.93
C VAL A 259 -11.05 20.23 -12.17
N TYR A 260 -12.37 20.11 -12.02
CA TYR A 260 -13.35 20.39 -13.06
C TYR A 260 -14.43 21.34 -12.54
N LEU A 261 -14.75 22.37 -13.33
CA LEU A 261 -15.69 23.43 -12.93
C LEU A 261 -16.95 23.49 -13.79
N GLN A 262 -16.80 23.36 -15.10
CA GLN A 262 -17.91 23.49 -16.04
C GLN A 262 -18.35 22.10 -16.50
N TYR A 263 -19.67 21.92 -16.55
CA TYR A 263 -20.31 20.73 -17.06
C TYR A 263 -21.11 21.05 -18.31
N GLU A 264 -20.94 20.28 -19.39
CA GLU A 264 -21.76 20.39 -20.58
C GLU A 264 -21.98 19.01 -21.22
N ARG A 265 -23.23 18.59 -21.38
CA ARG A 265 -23.66 17.41 -22.16
C ARG A 265 -22.85 16.15 -21.86
N GLY A 266 -22.77 15.74 -20.59
CA GLY A 266 -21.99 14.55 -20.20
C GLY A 266 -20.49 14.77 -20.06
N ARG A 267 -19.95 15.98 -20.20
CA ARG A 267 -18.52 16.28 -20.07
C ARG A 267 -18.26 17.32 -18.98
N TRP A 268 -17.18 17.10 -18.24
CA TRP A 268 -16.57 18.06 -17.33
C TRP A 268 -15.24 18.54 -17.91
N ASP A 269 -15.10 19.85 -18.05
CA ASP A 269 -13.89 20.47 -18.59
C ASP A 269 -12.84 20.65 -17.50
N VAL A 270 -11.61 20.22 -17.79
CA VAL A 270 -10.50 20.30 -16.85
C VAL A 270 -9.96 21.72 -16.76
N VAL A 271 -9.75 22.21 -15.55
CA VAL A 271 -9.05 23.47 -15.32
C VAL A 271 -7.56 23.25 -15.54
N LYS A 272 -6.99 23.87 -16.56
CA LYS A 272 -5.58 23.73 -16.90
C LYS A 272 -4.73 24.72 -16.09
N PRO A 273 -3.76 24.24 -15.28
CA PRO A 273 -2.81 25.12 -14.62
C PRO A 273 -1.98 25.90 -15.63
N HIS A 274 -1.81 27.20 -15.39
CA HIS A 274 -1.16 28.12 -16.32
C HIS A 274 -0.24 29.12 -15.62
N ALA A 275 -0.47 29.42 -14.34
CA ALA A 275 0.35 30.36 -13.58
C ALA A 275 1.57 29.63 -12.98
N PRO A 276 2.80 30.04 -13.28
CA PRO A 276 3.99 29.39 -12.70
C PRO A 276 4.09 29.67 -11.20
N LEU A 277 4.44 28.64 -10.43
CA LEU A 277 4.74 28.78 -9.00
C LEU A 277 6.08 29.49 -8.81
N VAL A 278 6.11 30.42 -7.87
CA VAL A 278 7.32 31.16 -7.51
C VAL A 278 8.14 30.31 -6.51
N PRO A 279 9.44 30.09 -6.77
CA PRO A 279 10.31 29.42 -5.82
C PRO A 279 10.41 30.20 -4.50
N SER A 280 10.24 29.51 -3.39
CA SER A 280 10.43 30.04 -2.04
C SER A 280 11.90 29.96 -1.64
N VAL A 281 12.45 31.06 -1.12
CA VAL A 281 13.83 31.11 -0.63
C VAL A 281 13.94 30.32 0.68
N VAL A 282 14.76 29.27 0.68
CA VAL A 282 15.00 28.45 1.88
C VAL A 282 15.97 29.19 2.80
N VAL A 283 15.48 29.67 3.95
CA VAL A 283 16.32 30.13 5.06
C VAL A 283 16.61 28.93 5.97
N GLY A 284 17.73 28.22 5.73
CA GLY A 284 18.28 27.28 6.72
C GLY A 284 18.67 25.88 6.22
N GLY A 285 19.99 25.64 6.12
CA GLY A 285 20.72 24.46 6.58
C GLY A 285 20.33 23.03 6.14
N SER A 286 21.00 22.51 5.11
CA SER A 286 21.88 21.30 5.17
C SER A 286 22.10 20.68 3.78
N ALA A 287 23.29 20.09 3.62
CA ALA A 287 23.95 19.67 2.37
C ALA A 287 23.31 18.50 1.58
N ARG A 288 22.03 18.58 1.20
CA ARG A 288 21.44 17.73 0.15
C ARG A 288 21.13 18.58 -1.09
N ARG A 289 21.15 17.98 -2.28
CA ARG A 289 20.69 18.62 -3.54
C ARG A 289 19.26 19.15 -3.32
N GLN A 290 19.13 20.40 -2.89
CA GLN A 290 17.83 21.02 -2.62
C GLN A 290 17.25 21.45 -3.96
N TYR A 291 16.30 20.67 -4.44
CA TYR A 291 15.41 21.11 -5.51
C TYR A 291 14.62 22.35 -5.05
N PRO A 292 14.19 23.20 -5.99
CA PRO A 292 13.39 24.37 -5.64
C PRO A 292 12.11 23.97 -4.90
N ARG A 293 11.82 24.70 -3.83
CA ARG A 293 10.62 24.57 -3.00
C ARG A 293 9.58 25.58 -3.47
N TYR A 294 8.35 25.16 -3.67
CA TYR A 294 7.23 25.96 -4.15
C TYR A 294 6.11 25.95 -3.12
N LEU A 295 5.64 27.12 -2.69
CA LEU A 295 4.50 27.21 -1.78
C LEU A 295 3.21 26.92 -2.54
N LEU A 296 2.41 25.97 -2.04
CA LEU A 296 1.08 25.68 -2.57
C LEU A 296 0.01 26.60 -1.97
N ARG A 297 0.26 27.11 -0.75
CA ARG A 297 -0.60 28.05 -0.03
C ARG A 297 0.22 29.23 0.50
N ALA A 298 -0.40 30.41 0.56
CA ALA A 298 0.23 31.58 1.16
C ALA A 298 0.31 31.48 2.69
N ASP A 299 -0.71 30.91 3.33
CA ASP A 299 -0.85 30.80 4.79
C ASP A 299 -0.13 29.57 5.37
N THR A 300 1.14 29.37 5.03
CA THR A 300 1.94 28.25 5.59
C THR A 300 2.61 28.61 6.90
N ALA A 301 2.75 29.90 7.22
CA ALA A 301 3.45 30.38 8.41
C ALA A 301 2.72 30.03 9.73
N SER A 302 1.40 29.87 9.69
CA SER A 302 0.57 29.55 10.85
C SER A 302 0.56 28.07 11.25
N VAL A 303 1.14 27.19 10.41
CA VAL A 303 1.10 25.74 10.62
C VAL A 303 2.33 25.28 11.41
N GLU A 304 2.11 24.90 12.69
CA GLU A 304 3.14 24.45 13.62
C GLU A 304 3.69 23.05 13.29
N ARG A 305 2.83 22.11 12.90
CA ARG A 305 3.22 20.72 12.63
C ARG A 305 3.27 20.43 11.14
N ARG A 306 4.41 19.94 10.66
CA ARG A 306 4.65 19.59 9.26
C ARG A 306 5.20 18.18 9.14
N GLU A 307 4.70 17.45 8.15
CA GLU A 307 5.24 16.15 7.73
C GLU A 307 5.71 16.27 6.29
N THR A 308 6.81 15.62 5.93
CA THR A 308 7.29 15.59 4.54
C THR A 308 7.01 14.22 3.95
N TRP A 309 6.16 14.19 2.93
CA TRP A 309 5.88 13.00 2.15
C TRP A 309 6.80 12.97 0.94
N ARG A 310 7.33 11.79 0.64
CA ARG A 310 8.08 11.56 -0.59
C ARG A 310 7.27 10.70 -1.53
N VAL A 311 6.98 11.22 -2.71
CA VAL A 311 6.23 10.54 -3.76
C VAL A 311 7.19 10.14 -4.86
N GLU A 312 7.22 8.85 -5.17
CA GLU A 312 7.98 8.28 -6.29
C GLU A 312 7.00 7.83 -7.37
N ILE A 313 7.16 8.35 -8.59
CA ILE A 313 6.27 8.10 -9.72
C ILE A 313 6.79 6.91 -10.53
N VAL A 314 5.91 5.92 -10.72
CA VAL A 314 6.22 4.69 -11.47
C VAL A 314 5.68 4.78 -12.90
N ALA A 315 4.52 5.42 -13.09
CA ALA A 315 3.86 5.54 -14.39
C ALA A 315 3.50 7.00 -14.74
N PRO A 316 4.48 7.85 -15.08
CA PRO A 316 4.24 9.29 -15.29
C PRO A 316 3.30 9.58 -16.45
N ARG A 317 3.16 8.68 -17.44
CA ARG A 317 2.26 8.83 -18.59
C ARG A 317 0.78 8.76 -18.24
N LEU A 318 0.43 8.25 -17.06
CA LEU A 318 -0.95 8.15 -16.58
C LEU A 318 -1.40 9.37 -15.78
N LEU A 319 -0.46 10.28 -15.47
CA LEU A 319 -0.70 11.49 -14.69
C LEU A 319 -0.93 12.69 -15.61
N GLY A 320 -1.96 13.47 -15.30
CA GLY A 320 -2.21 14.81 -15.84
C GLY A 320 -1.64 15.93 -14.97
N GLY A 321 -1.29 15.65 -13.72
CA GLY A 321 -0.76 16.60 -12.75
C GLY A 321 -0.16 15.91 -11.52
N PHE A 322 0.31 16.71 -10.56
CA PHE A 322 0.80 16.20 -9.28
C PHE A 322 -0.37 15.67 -8.45
N CYS A 323 -0.16 14.50 -7.83
CA CYS A 323 -1.08 13.93 -6.85
C CYS A 323 -0.80 14.59 -5.49
N LEU A 324 -1.64 15.56 -5.12
CA LEU A 324 -1.48 16.39 -3.93
C LEU A 324 -2.63 16.15 -2.93
N PRO A 325 -2.34 15.96 -1.63
CA PRO A 325 -3.38 15.98 -0.61
C PRO A 325 -3.91 17.41 -0.45
N GLY A 326 -5.15 17.58 0.04
CA GLY A 326 -5.68 18.93 0.28
C GLY A 326 -5.01 19.66 1.46
N THR A 327 -4.23 18.95 2.29
CA THR A 327 -3.38 19.53 3.34
C THR A 327 -1.97 19.90 2.87
N GLY A 328 -1.69 19.81 1.56
CA GLY A 328 -0.40 20.19 0.99
C GLY A 328 -0.06 21.67 1.22
N LEU A 329 1.10 21.93 1.80
CA LEU A 329 1.62 23.25 2.14
C LEU A 329 2.65 23.72 1.10
N ALA A 330 3.58 22.84 0.74
CA ALA A 330 4.64 23.12 -0.21
C ALA A 330 4.98 21.88 -1.06
N LEU A 331 5.45 22.12 -2.27
CA LEU A 331 5.91 21.12 -3.23
C LEU A 331 7.38 21.36 -3.52
N THR A 332 8.20 20.32 -3.43
CA THR A 332 9.62 20.36 -3.80
C THR A 332 9.85 19.34 -4.90
N CYS A 333 10.26 19.79 -6.08
CA CYS A 333 10.46 18.90 -7.23
C CYS A 333 11.61 19.35 -8.13
N ALA A 334 12.23 18.38 -8.78
CA ALA A 334 13.25 18.62 -9.79
C ALA A 334 12.63 18.97 -11.14
N GLY A 335 13.38 19.69 -11.99
CA GLY A 335 13.01 19.89 -13.39
C GLY A 335 12.24 21.19 -13.65
N ALA A 336 11.20 21.09 -14.48
CA ALA A 336 10.42 22.24 -14.93
C ALA A 336 9.65 22.91 -13.79
N VAL A 337 9.44 24.22 -13.91
CA VAL A 337 8.67 24.99 -12.93
C VAL A 337 7.21 24.51 -12.92
N PRO A 338 6.67 24.10 -11.77
CA PRO A 338 5.27 23.72 -11.66
C PRO A 338 4.35 24.90 -11.94
N LEU A 339 3.24 24.61 -12.60
CA LEU A 339 2.15 25.52 -12.89
C LEU A 339 1.00 25.18 -11.97
N THR A 340 0.39 26.22 -11.41
CA THR A 340 -0.80 26.13 -10.56
C THR A 340 -1.98 26.81 -11.22
N GLU A 341 -3.14 26.51 -10.66
CA GLU A 341 -4.36 27.28 -10.82
C GLU A 341 -5.02 27.45 -9.44
N THR A 342 -6.06 28.26 -9.35
CA THR A 342 -6.59 28.72 -8.07
C THR A 342 -7.50 27.72 -7.35
N ASN A 343 -7.90 26.65 -8.02
CA ASN A 343 -8.65 25.52 -7.47
C ASN A 343 -7.73 24.42 -6.89
N GLY A 344 -6.42 24.60 -7.03
CA GLY A 344 -5.33 23.82 -6.41
C GLY A 344 -4.80 22.62 -7.21
N SER A 345 -5.13 22.50 -8.49
CA SER A 345 -4.46 21.59 -9.42
C SER A 345 -3.07 22.14 -9.75
N VAL A 346 -2.08 21.25 -9.80
CA VAL A 346 -0.70 21.61 -10.14
C VAL A 346 -0.17 20.63 -11.18
N THR A 347 0.52 21.13 -12.20
CA THR A 347 1.15 20.30 -13.24
C THR A 347 2.49 20.89 -13.67
N VAL A 348 3.19 20.24 -14.59
CA VAL A 348 4.40 20.79 -15.23
C VAL A 348 4.26 20.81 -16.74
N HIS A 349 4.89 21.79 -17.39
CA HIS A 349 5.13 21.72 -18.83
C HIS A 349 6.41 20.93 -19.11
N GLY A 350 6.28 19.86 -19.89
CA GLY A 350 7.41 19.00 -20.27
C GLY A 350 7.43 17.67 -19.50
N PRO A 351 8.61 17.06 -19.30
CA PRO A 351 8.70 15.77 -18.63
C PRO A 351 8.27 15.88 -17.17
N PHE A 352 7.39 14.97 -16.75
CA PHE A 352 6.96 14.86 -15.36
C PHE A 352 8.13 14.33 -14.51
N PRO A 353 8.37 14.87 -13.29
CA PRO A 353 9.46 14.39 -12.44
C PRO A 353 9.23 12.96 -11.95
N ASP A 354 10.30 12.17 -11.87
CA ASP A 354 10.26 10.78 -11.35
C ASP A 354 9.97 10.72 -9.84
N ALA A 355 10.25 11.80 -9.11
CA ALA A 355 9.92 11.92 -7.70
C ALA A 355 9.74 13.39 -7.29
N TYR A 356 8.91 13.61 -6.27
CA TYR A 356 8.74 14.91 -5.63
C TYR A 356 8.45 14.75 -4.13
N GLU A 357 8.65 15.82 -3.40
CA GLU A 357 8.38 15.89 -1.96
C GLU A 357 7.25 16.88 -1.70
N ILE A 358 6.34 16.53 -0.80
CA ILE A 358 5.22 17.39 -0.38
C ILE A 358 5.38 17.64 1.11
N GLU A 359 5.37 18.90 1.53
CA GLU A 359 5.13 19.25 2.93
C GLU A 359 3.63 19.28 3.17
N VAL A 360 3.16 18.55 4.17
CA VAL A 360 1.73 18.46 4.52
C VAL A 360 1.51 18.86 5.97
N GLU A 361 0.31 19.39 6.22
CA GLU A 361 -0.24 19.49 7.57
C GLU A 361 -0.91 18.15 7.94
N PRO A 362 -0.46 17.46 9.01
CA PRO A 362 -1.06 16.20 9.41
C PRO A 362 -2.47 16.45 10.00
N ARG A 363 -3.51 16.06 9.24
CA ARG A 363 -4.92 16.11 9.64
C ARG A 363 -5.59 14.76 9.44
N ARG A 364 -6.81 14.61 9.99
CA ARG A 364 -7.66 13.45 9.70
C ARG A 364 -8.00 13.42 8.21
N VAL A 365 -8.04 12.24 7.63
CA VAL A 365 -8.32 12.02 6.19
C VAL A 365 -9.63 12.68 5.73
N ALA A 366 -10.65 12.71 6.58
CA ALA A 366 -11.93 13.38 6.27
C ALA A 366 -11.80 14.89 6.07
N ASP A 367 -10.77 15.51 6.65
CA ASP A 367 -10.54 16.96 6.65
C ASP A 367 -9.46 17.38 5.63
N THR A 368 -9.10 16.50 4.69
CA THR A 368 -8.03 16.73 3.70
C THR A 368 -8.53 17.27 2.37
N ALA A 369 -9.73 17.86 2.32
CA ALA A 369 -10.17 18.60 1.14
C ALA A 369 -9.36 19.89 1.01
N TRP A 370 -9.02 20.30 -0.22
CA TRP A 370 -8.29 21.54 -0.43
C TRP A 370 -9.15 22.75 -0.05
N PRO A 371 -8.73 23.54 0.95
CA PRO A 371 -9.57 24.59 1.49
C PRO A 371 -9.58 25.82 0.59
N ARG A 372 -10.75 26.44 0.44
CA ARG A 372 -10.95 27.80 -0.10
C ARG A 372 -10.31 28.02 -1.48
N PRO A 373 -10.86 27.42 -2.56
CA PRO A 373 -10.40 27.75 -3.90
C PRO A 373 -10.64 29.25 -4.17
N ASP A 374 -9.71 29.90 -4.89
CA ASP A 374 -9.79 31.34 -5.16
C ASP A 374 -10.25 31.58 -6.61
N GLY A 375 -11.56 31.54 -6.87
CA GLY A 375 -12.07 31.66 -8.24
C GLY A 375 -13.42 32.33 -8.29
N ASP A 376 -13.93 32.50 -9.52
CA ASP A 376 -15.26 33.07 -9.73
C ASP A 376 -16.34 32.24 -9.02
N ALA A 377 -16.98 32.86 -8.02
CA ALA A 377 -18.04 32.24 -7.22
C ALA A 377 -19.17 31.67 -8.09
N ALA A 378 -19.47 32.32 -9.23
CA ALA A 378 -20.52 31.90 -10.14
C ALA A 378 -20.25 30.53 -10.76
N MET A 379 -18.98 30.20 -11.06
CA MET A 379 -18.59 28.91 -11.64
C MET A 379 -18.85 27.74 -10.70
N TYR A 380 -18.81 27.96 -9.39
CA TYR A 380 -19.10 26.92 -8.40
C TYR A 380 -20.58 26.75 -8.12
N LEU A 381 -21.45 27.57 -8.71
CA LEU A 381 -22.91 27.53 -8.58
C LEU A 381 -23.60 27.27 -9.93
N ASP A 382 -22.84 27.22 -11.03
CA ASP A 382 -23.36 27.02 -12.37
C ASP A 382 -24.01 25.63 -12.52
N VAL A 383 -25.30 25.65 -12.88
CA VAL A 383 -26.08 24.48 -13.28
C VAL A 383 -26.50 24.68 -14.74
N PRO A 384 -26.09 23.79 -15.65
CA PRO A 384 -26.38 23.98 -17.07
C PRO A 384 -27.87 24.03 -17.36
N GLY A 385 -28.29 25.04 -18.14
CA GLY A 385 -29.70 25.31 -18.45
C GLY A 385 -30.55 24.07 -18.79
N PRO A 386 -30.11 23.16 -19.68
CA PRO A 386 -30.86 21.95 -20.01
C PRO A 386 -31.09 20.97 -18.86
N LEU A 387 -30.29 21.05 -17.79
CA LEU A 387 -30.36 20.16 -16.62
C LEU A 387 -31.06 20.79 -15.42
N VAL A 388 -31.25 22.11 -15.37
CA VAL A 388 -31.81 22.82 -14.19
C VAL A 388 -33.08 22.13 -13.68
N ALA A 389 -34.08 21.89 -14.54
CA ALA A 389 -35.33 21.25 -14.15
C ALA A 389 -35.13 19.81 -13.63
N ALA A 390 -34.22 19.04 -14.24
CA ALA A 390 -33.91 17.68 -13.80
C ALA A 390 -33.23 17.70 -12.42
N VAL A 391 -32.27 18.60 -12.21
CA VAL A 391 -31.54 18.75 -10.95
C VAL A 391 -32.48 19.21 -9.83
N SER A 392 -33.41 20.14 -10.09
CA SER A 392 -34.45 20.52 -9.12
C SER A 392 -35.27 19.30 -8.68
N ASN A 393 -35.70 18.44 -9.61
CA ASN A 393 -36.42 17.21 -9.26
C ASN A 393 -35.55 16.24 -8.42
N TRP A 394 -34.23 16.18 -8.67
CA TRP A 394 -33.32 15.35 -7.87
C TRP A 394 -33.18 15.87 -6.44
N VAL A 395 -33.09 17.19 -6.28
CA VAL A 395 -33.05 17.87 -4.99
C VAL A 395 -34.33 17.61 -4.21
N GLU A 396 -35.50 17.75 -4.84
CA GLU A 396 -36.81 17.47 -4.22
C GLU A 396 -36.96 16.00 -3.81
N ALA A 397 -36.44 15.07 -4.61
CA ALA A 397 -36.47 13.63 -4.29
C ALA A 397 -35.58 13.26 -3.09
N CYS A 398 -34.59 14.10 -2.75
CA CYS A 398 -33.72 13.93 -1.60
C CYS A 398 -34.31 14.67 -0.38
N ALA A 399 -35.16 13.97 0.38
CA ALA A 399 -35.90 14.54 1.50
C ALA A 399 -35.02 15.36 2.47
N GLY A 400 -35.41 16.63 2.68
CA GLY A 400 -34.72 17.57 3.55
C GLY A 400 -33.39 18.10 3.03
N PHE A 401 -32.93 17.73 1.83
CA PHE A 401 -31.63 18.20 1.33
C PHE A 401 -31.61 19.72 1.10
N ALA A 402 -32.66 20.27 0.48
CA ALA A 402 -32.76 21.71 0.21
C ALA A 402 -32.81 22.57 1.49
N ASP A 403 -33.44 22.06 2.55
CA ASP A 403 -33.63 22.77 3.83
C ASP A 403 -32.58 22.38 4.88
N ALA A 404 -31.44 21.83 4.45
CA ALA A 404 -30.40 21.43 5.38
C ALA A 404 -29.82 22.66 6.12
N PRO A 405 -29.75 22.64 7.47
CA PRO A 405 -29.32 23.79 8.27
C PRO A 405 -27.81 24.07 8.16
N SER A 406 -27.02 23.14 7.60
CA SER A 406 -25.59 23.31 7.38
C SER A 406 -25.12 22.48 6.19
N VAL A 407 -23.94 22.82 5.65
CA VAL A 407 -23.29 22.05 4.57
C VAL A 407 -23.04 20.60 4.99
N ASP A 408 -22.57 20.38 6.22
CA ASP A 408 -22.32 19.03 6.74
C ASP A 408 -23.60 18.18 6.79
N GLU A 409 -24.73 18.81 7.14
CA GLU A 409 -26.02 18.12 7.17
C GLU A 409 -26.54 17.86 5.74
N ALA A 410 -26.31 18.77 4.80
CA ALA A 410 -26.61 18.55 3.38
C ALA A 410 -25.82 17.37 2.83
N VAL A 411 -24.52 17.30 3.13
CA VAL A 411 -23.63 16.19 2.75
C VAL A 411 -24.16 14.87 3.33
N ARG A 412 -24.42 14.80 4.64
CA ARG A 412 -24.93 13.58 5.29
C ARG A 412 -26.26 13.09 4.69
N ARG A 413 -27.18 14.01 4.40
CA ARG A 413 -28.49 13.67 3.78
C ARG A 413 -28.31 13.10 2.39
N LEU A 414 -27.43 13.70 1.58
CA LEU A 414 -27.15 13.24 0.24
C LEU A 414 -26.42 11.89 0.20
N GLU A 415 -25.43 11.69 1.08
CA GLU A 415 -24.74 10.40 1.26
C GLU A 415 -25.72 9.29 1.66
N SER A 416 -26.62 9.59 2.60
CA SER A 416 -27.68 8.66 3.03
C SER A 416 -28.64 8.33 1.89
N TYR A 417 -29.01 9.33 1.08
CA TYR A 417 -29.86 9.13 -0.08
C TYR A 417 -29.22 8.24 -1.14
N PHE A 418 -27.95 8.49 -1.49
CA PHE A 418 -27.24 7.68 -2.48
C PHE A 418 -26.98 6.25 -1.96
N SER A 419 -26.49 6.09 -0.73
CA SER A 419 -26.21 4.77 -0.16
C SER A 419 -27.46 3.90 -0.03
N ALA A 420 -28.62 4.50 0.26
CA ALA A 420 -29.88 3.76 0.41
C ALA A 420 -30.56 3.40 -0.92
N ARG A 421 -30.32 4.16 -2.00
CA ARG A 421 -31.11 4.05 -3.24
C ARG A 421 -30.31 3.72 -4.50
N PHE A 422 -28.99 3.81 -4.46
CA PHE A 422 -28.13 3.66 -5.63
C PHE A 422 -27.12 2.54 -5.42
N VAL A 423 -26.65 1.96 -6.53
CA VAL A 423 -25.66 0.88 -6.54
C VAL A 423 -24.41 1.33 -7.28
N TYR A 424 -23.24 1.06 -6.70
CA TYR A 424 -21.97 1.27 -7.39
C TYR A 424 -21.70 0.13 -8.38
N ARG A 425 -21.49 0.45 -9.66
CA ARG A 425 -21.28 -0.56 -10.72
C ARG A 425 -20.40 -0.06 -11.86
N LEU A 426 -19.38 -0.84 -12.19
CA LEU A 426 -18.46 -0.65 -13.33
C LEU A 426 -19.04 -1.27 -14.62
N GLY A 427 -18.43 -0.97 -15.77
CA GLY A 427 -18.84 -1.55 -17.06
C GLY A 427 -20.12 -0.98 -17.64
N LEU A 428 -20.70 0.06 -17.03
CA LEU A 428 -21.94 0.65 -17.49
C LEU A 428 -21.69 1.60 -18.67
N LYS A 429 -22.52 1.46 -19.70
CA LYS A 429 -22.66 2.45 -20.78
C LYS A 429 -23.94 3.25 -20.53
N MET A 430 -23.80 4.55 -20.32
CA MET A 430 -24.94 5.47 -20.17
C MET A 430 -25.39 5.99 -21.53
N LYS A 431 -26.67 6.36 -21.61
CA LYS A 431 -27.20 7.09 -22.76
C LYS A 431 -26.62 8.51 -22.79
N ALA A 432 -26.08 8.91 -23.93
CA ALA A 432 -25.58 10.27 -24.12
C ALA A 432 -26.71 11.31 -24.24
N HIS A 433 -27.92 10.88 -24.58
CA HIS A 433 -29.09 11.73 -24.77
C HIS A 433 -30.26 11.27 -23.89
N PRO A 434 -31.02 12.19 -23.24
CA PRO A 434 -30.80 13.64 -23.23
C PRO A 434 -29.49 14.05 -22.52
N ASP A 435 -29.09 13.33 -21.46
CA ASP A 435 -27.80 13.49 -20.78
C ASP A 435 -27.47 12.22 -19.95
N PRO A 436 -26.18 11.81 -19.82
CA PRO A 436 -25.77 10.65 -19.01
C PRO A 436 -26.17 10.71 -17.53
N LEU A 437 -26.26 11.90 -16.93
CA LEU A 437 -26.70 12.06 -15.55
C LEU A 437 -28.19 11.77 -15.38
N ILE A 438 -29.02 12.10 -16.37
CA ILE A 438 -30.43 11.76 -16.35
C ILE A 438 -30.61 10.24 -16.39
N ASP A 439 -29.84 9.55 -17.23
CA ASP A 439 -29.86 8.08 -17.30
C ASP A 439 -29.35 7.45 -16.00
N PHE A 440 -28.29 8.00 -15.39
CA PHE A 440 -27.79 7.57 -14.08
C PHE A 440 -28.86 7.71 -12.98
N MET A 441 -29.53 8.85 -12.88
CA MET A 441 -30.56 9.09 -11.86
C MET A 441 -31.80 8.20 -12.04
N ALA A 442 -32.12 7.85 -13.29
CA ALA A 442 -33.20 6.91 -13.59
C ALA A 442 -32.82 5.46 -13.25
N ARG A 443 -31.61 5.03 -13.63
CA ARG A 443 -31.12 3.65 -13.42
C ARG A 443 -30.72 3.37 -11.98
N ARG A 444 -30.28 4.40 -11.26
CA ARG A 444 -29.71 4.33 -9.90
C ARG A 444 -28.50 3.40 -9.79
N GLU A 445 -27.74 3.23 -10.87
CA GLU A 445 -26.51 2.45 -10.89
C GLU A 445 -25.42 3.27 -11.59
N GLY A 446 -24.22 3.38 -11.00
CA GLY A 446 -23.15 4.20 -11.59
C GLY A 446 -21.78 4.04 -10.96
N THR A 447 -20.81 4.77 -11.50
CA THR A 447 -19.43 4.87 -11.01
C THR A 447 -19.21 6.15 -10.21
N CYS A 448 -18.06 6.27 -9.55
CA CYS A 448 -17.69 7.44 -8.72
C CYS A 448 -17.89 8.78 -9.45
N THR A 449 -17.62 8.82 -10.75
CA THR A 449 -17.79 10.01 -11.59
C THR A 449 -19.25 10.47 -11.68
N PHE A 450 -20.22 9.56 -11.76
CA PHE A 450 -21.65 9.91 -11.80
C PHE A 450 -22.13 10.44 -10.45
N PHE A 451 -21.77 9.76 -9.35
CA PHE A 451 -22.09 10.20 -7.99
C PHE A 451 -21.53 11.60 -7.72
N ALA A 452 -20.24 11.82 -8.01
CA ALA A 452 -19.59 13.12 -7.80
C ALA A 452 -20.24 14.23 -8.67
N SER A 453 -20.58 13.92 -9.91
CA SER A 453 -21.20 14.87 -10.84
C SER A 453 -22.62 15.25 -10.41
N ALA A 454 -23.47 14.27 -10.11
CA ALA A 454 -24.83 14.51 -9.65
C ALA A 454 -24.85 15.26 -8.32
N ALA A 455 -24.00 14.85 -7.37
CA ALA A 455 -23.86 15.53 -6.09
C ALA A 455 -23.47 16.99 -6.27
N THR A 456 -22.45 17.26 -7.12
CA THR A 456 -22.00 18.62 -7.41
C THR A 456 -23.16 19.48 -7.91
N LEU A 457 -23.90 19.04 -8.94
CA LEU A 457 -25.01 19.82 -9.48
C LEU A 457 -26.15 20.02 -8.47
N MET A 458 -26.45 19.02 -7.65
CA MET A 458 -27.44 19.16 -6.58
C MET A 458 -27.02 20.18 -5.51
N PHE A 459 -25.75 20.18 -5.08
CA PHE A 459 -25.23 21.21 -4.18
C PHE A 459 -25.35 22.61 -4.80
N ARG A 460 -24.96 22.76 -6.08
CA ARG A 460 -25.05 24.02 -6.82
C ARG A 460 -26.47 24.55 -6.89
N GLN A 461 -27.43 23.68 -7.17
CA GLN A 461 -28.86 24.01 -7.22
C GLN A 461 -29.40 24.52 -5.87
N CYS A 462 -28.82 24.07 -4.75
CA CYS A 462 -29.14 24.53 -3.40
C CYS A 462 -28.32 25.75 -2.96
N GLY A 463 -27.57 26.40 -3.85
CA GLY A 463 -26.73 27.55 -3.50
C GLY A 463 -25.45 27.20 -2.73
N ILE A 464 -25.06 25.92 -2.69
CA ILE A 464 -23.84 25.46 -2.03
C ILE A 464 -22.73 25.35 -3.10
N PRO A 465 -21.66 26.16 -3.01
CA PRO A 465 -20.56 26.12 -3.97
C PRO A 465 -19.88 24.74 -4.01
N ALA A 466 -19.86 24.11 -5.18
CA ALA A 466 -19.31 22.77 -5.35
C ALA A 466 -18.52 22.61 -6.67
N ARG A 467 -17.56 21.67 -6.67
CA ARG A 467 -16.77 21.31 -7.86
C ARG A 467 -16.40 19.83 -7.85
N VAL A 468 -16.16 19.28 -9.03
CA VAL A 468 -15.67 17.91 -9.19
C VAL A 468 -14.15 17.92 -9.12
N VAL A 469 -13.60 16.95 -8.41
CA VAL A 469 -12.15 16.73 -8.29
C VAL A 469 -11.84 15.33 -8.78
N GLY A 470 -10.81 15.20 -9.61
CA GLY A 470 -10.25 13.93 -10.06
C GLY A 470 -8.90 13.65 -9.38
N GLY A 471 -8.61 12.38 -9.16
CA GLY A 471 -7.40 11.95 -8.49
C GLY A 471 -7.41 10.49 -8.10
N PHE A 472 -6.65 10.16 -7.07
CA PHE A 472 -6.48 8.81 -6.57
C PHE A 472 -6.80 8.74 -5.07
N VAL A 473 -7.30 7.60 -4.60
CA VAL A 473 -7.45 7.31 -3.17
C VAL A 473 -6.37 6.32 -2.79
N CYS A 474 -5.44 6.74 -1.94
CA CYS A 474 -4.34 5.93 -1.47
C CYS A 474 -4.63 5.35 -0.08
N SER A 475 -4.96 4.07 -0.05
CA SER A 475 -5.19 3.28 1.17
C SER A 475 -4.41 1.96 1.20
N GLY A 476 -3.78 1.58 0.08
CA GLY A 476 -3.02 0.33 -0.03
C GLY A 476 -1.62 0.46 0.55
N TRP A 477 -1.32 -0.29 1.62
CA TRP A 477 0.02 -0.38 2.16
C TRP A 477 0.78 -1.59 1.61
N ASN A 478 2.04 -1.40 1.20
CA ASN A 478 2.93 -2.49 0.82
C ASN A 478 4.02 -2.70 1.90
N PRO A 479 3.99 -3.81 2.66
CA PRO A 479 4.89 -4.02 3.78
C PRO A 479 6.34 -4.38 3.38
N TRP A 480 6.59 -4.80 2.14
CA TRP A 480 7.97 -5.05 1.66
C TRP A 480 8.66 -3.76 1.24
N LEU A 481 7.91 -2.82 0.65
CA LEU A 481 8.44 -1.51 0.29
C LEU A 481 8.47 -0.55 1.48
N ALA A 482 7.74 -0.87 2.55
CA ALA A 482 7.42 0.03 3.65
C ALA A 482 6.86 1.37 3.13
N ARG A 483 5.91 1.29 2.19
CA ARG A 483 5.32 2.45 1.51
C ARG A 483 3.86 2.22 1.13
N TRP A 484 3.14 3.33 0.97
CA TRP A 484 1.79 3.36 0.40
C TRP A 484 1.84 3.30 -1.12
N VAL A 485 0.90 2.59 -1.73
CA VAL A 485 0.84 2.33 -3.18
C VAL A 485 -0.43 2.96 -3.74
N VAL A 486 -0.28 3.64 -4.86
CA VAL A 486 -1.35 4.28 -5.63
C VAL A 486 -1.56 3.55 -6.94
#